data_AF-K3XQ50-F1
#
_entry.id   AF-K3XQ50-F1
#
_cell.length_a   1.000
_cell.length_b   1.000
_cell.length_c   1.000
_cell.angle_alpha   90.00
_cell.angle_beta   90.00
_cell.angle_gamma   90.00
#
_symmetry.space_group_name_H-M   'P 1'
#
loop_
_entity.id
_entity.type
_entity.pdbx_description
1 polymer ?
#
loop_
_entity_poly.entity_id
_entity_poly.type
_entity_poly.pdbx_seq_one_letter_code
_entity_poly.pdbx_strand_id
1 'polypeptide(L)'
;MPTRKSERLAKRMKLMASLLLTQRKKIGVGEHFQAEIPEWTGQPSGKELSCYRSDPETSKMLGTRIWPPEGEVNKTDIVAVGRGRPESCNCSYPGSFFCRQHHINEARDRLRSELGRAFTIWQFDSMGEEVSKLWNRDEQLKFNALEQLIPVMDQKTYWAVASKHFASKPRIDLIKYYLNVFLMRRVLSQCRSSLLEIDSDEDEVEEEEDEDQPEGSSFLQRPQDVQDVKKAS
;
A
#
# COMPACT_ATOMS: atom_id res chain seq x y z
N MET A 1 -41.01 -1.60 -30.30
CA MET A 1 -41.63 -0.76 -29.25
C MET A 1 -40.59 -0.48 -28.17
N PRO A 2 -40.33 0.78 -27.78
CA PRO A 2 -39.38 1.09 -26.72
C PRO A 2 -39.89 0.51 -25.39
N THR A 3 -39.10 -0.34 -24.74
CA THR A 3 -39.47 -0.92 -23.44
C THR A 3 -39.47 0.14 -22.34
N ARG A 4 -40.36 -0.01 -21.37
CA ARG A 4 -40.55 0.92 -20.25
C ARG A 4 -39.28 0.92 -19.38
N LYS A 5 -38.85 2.08 -18.87
CA LYS A 5 -37.59 2.21 -18.10
C LYS A 5 -37.46 1.19 -16.95
N SER A 6 -38.57 0.87 -16.27
CA SER A 6 -38.64 -0.12 -15.20
C SER A 6 -38.28 -1.54 -15.66
N GLU A 7 -38.64 -1.90 -16.87
CA GLU A 7 -38.38 -3.22 -17.45
C GLU A 7 -36.89 -3.39 -17.79
N ARG A 8 -36.24 -2.32 -18.25
CA ARG A 8 -34.80 -2.30 -18.51
C ARG A 8 -34.00 -2.41 -17.21
N LEU A 9 -34.43 -1.72 -16.16
CA LEU A 9 -33.80 -1.80 -14.84
C LEU A 9 -33.94 -3.21 -14.25
N ALA A 10 -35.13 -3.81 -14.30
CA ALA A 10 -35.34 -5.18 -13.83
C ALA A 10 -34.50 -6.20 -14.61
N LYS A 11 -34.37 -6.04 -15.93
CA LYS A 11 -33.53 -6.90 -16.77
C LYS A 11 -32.05 -6.77 -16.42
N ARG A 12 -31.58 -5.54 -16.13
CA ARG A 12 -30.20 -5.29 -15.68
C ARG A 12 -29.92 -5.86 -14.29
N MET A 13 -30.86 -5.74 -13.34
CA MET A 13 -30.73 -6.35 -12.02
C MET A 13 -30.67 -7.88 -12.09
N LYS A 14 -31.46 -8.49 -12.99
CA LYS A 14 -31.46 -9.94 -13.19
C LYS A 14 -30.15 -10.43 -13.84
N LEU A 15 -29.59 -9.65 -14.76
CA LEU A 15 -28.26 -9.89 -15.35
C LEU A 15 -27.14 -9.74 -14.31
N MET A 16 -27.18 -8.69 -13.49
CA MET A 16 -26.22 -8.49 -12.38
C MET A 16 -26.29 -9.61 -11.35
N ALA A 17 -27.50 -10.03 -10.95
CA ALA A 17 -27.67 -11.16 -10.05
C ALA A 17 -27.16 -12.48 -10.67
N SER A 18 -27.39 -12.68 -11.97
CA SER A 18 -26.86 -13.82 -12.71
C SER A 18 -25.33 -13.79 -12.79
N LEU A 19 -24.75 -12.61 -13.02
CA LEU A 19 -23.30 -12.41 -13.08
C LEU A 19 -22.65 -12.72 -11.72
N LEU A 20 -23.24 -12.21 -10.64
CA LEU A 20 -22.80 -12.50 -9.27
C LEU A 20 -22.97 -13.99 -8.89
N LEU A 21 -23.98 -14.67 -9.46
CA LEU A 21 -24.18 -16.11 -9.30
C LEU A 21 -23.14 -16.93 -10.09
N THR A 22 -22.77 -16.49 -11.30
CA THR A 22 -21.72 -17.14 -12.12
C THR A 22 -20.31 -16.84 -11.63
N GLN A 23 -20.10 -15.70 -10.97
CA GLN A 23 -18.84 -15.30 -10.31
C GLN A 23 -18.71 -15.84 -8.89
N ARG A 24 -19.56 -16.77 -8.43
CA ARG A 24 -19.33 -17.44 -7.15
C ARG A 24 -18.04 -18.24 -7.23
N LYS A 25 -16.93 -17.63 -6.80
CA LYS A 25 -15.67 -18.30 -6.50
C LYS A 25 -16.01 -19.52 -5.65
N LYS A 26 -15.75 -20.72 -6.18
CA LYS A 26 -16.01 -21.96 -5.47
C LYS A 26 -15.01 -22.04 -4.32
N ILE A 27 -15.48 -21.84 -3.10
CA ILE A 27 -14.67 -22.06 -1.91
C ILE A 27 -14.49 -23.57 -1.79
N GLY A 28 -13.26 -24.05 -1.96
CA GLY A 28 -12.93 -25.45 -1.78
C GLY A 28 -13.22 -25.87 -0.33
N VAL A 29 -13.96 -26.96 -0.16
CA VAL A 29 -14.26 -27.55 1.14
C VAL A 29 -13.84 -29.03 1.07
N GLY A 30 -12.87 -29.42 1.90
CA GLY A 30 -12.32 -30.76 2.00
C GLY A 30 -10.95 -30.75 2.65
N GLU A 31 -10.41 -31.92 2.94
CA GLU A 31 -9.09 -32.10 3.57
C GLU A 31 -7.96 -31.34 2.87
N HIS A 32 -8.03 -31.20 1.54
CA HIS A 32 -7.03 -30.48 0.75
C HIS A 32 -7.20 -28.94 0.74
N PHE A 33 -8.26 -28.42 1.35
CA PHE A 33 -8.58 -26.98 1.35
C PHE A 33 -8.62 -26.37 2.75
N GLN A 34 -8.95 -27.15 3.78
CA GLN A 34 -8.95 -26.68 5.16
C GLN A 34 -7.61 -26.91 5.83
N ALA A 35 -7.20 -25.97 6.68
CA ALA A 35 -6.08 -26.18 7.58
C ALA A 35 -6.44 -27.24 8.64
N GLU A 36 -5.45 -28.05 9.02
CA GLU A 36 -5.56 -28.93 10.18
C GLU A 36 -5.64 -28.06 11.45
N ILE A 37 -6.73 -28.19 12.19
CA ILE A 37 -6.94 -27.47 13.44
C ILE A 37 -6.52 -28.40 14.58
N PRO A 38 -5.43 -28.11 15.30
CA PRO A 38 -5.02 -28.93 16.43
C PRO A 38 -6.06 -28.85 17.55
N GLU A 39 -6.20 -29.93 18.31
CA GLU A 39 -7.07 -29.96 19.48
C GLU A 39 -6.58 -28.96 20.53
N TRP A 40 -7.52 -28.22 21.15
CA TRP A 40 -7.17 -27.25 22.18
C TRP A 40 -6.74 -27.96 23.47
N THR A 41 -5.46 -27.83 23.83
CA THR A 41 -4.86 -28.47 25.00
C THR A 41 -4.93 -27.64 26.29
N GLY A 42 -5.64 -26.51 26.27
CA GLY A 42 -5.70 -25.57 27.38
C GLY A 42 -4.63 -24.48 27.28
N GLN A 43 -4.62 -23.60 28.29
CA GLN A 43 -3.65 -22.51 28.32
C GLN A 43 -2.25 -23.08 28.61
N PRO A 44 -1.21 -22.73 27.82
CA PRO A 44 0.13 -23.26 28.02
C PRO A 44 0.66 -22.88 29.40
N SER A 45 1.30 -23.83 30.05
CA SER A 45 2.00 -23.62 31.31
C SER A 45 3.18 -22.66 31.15
N GLY A 46 3.62 -22.03 32.24
CA GLY A 46 4.81 -21.17 32.21
C GLY A 46 6.07 -21.88 31.71
N LYS A 47 6.16 -23.21 31.93
CA LYS A 47 7.23 -24.05 31.42
C LYS A 47 7.15 -24.17 29.89
N GLU A 48 5.99 -24.53 29.34
CA GLU A 48 5.79 -24.64 27.89
C GLU A 48 6.03 -23.31 27.16
N LEU A 49 5.57 -22.19 27.72
CA LEU A 49 5.87 -20.85 27.21
C LEU A 49 7.38 -20.57 27.19
N SER A 50 8.12 -20.98 28.22
CA SER A 50 9.57 -20.83 28.25
C SER A 50 10.27 -21.71 27.21
N CYS A 51 9.78 -22.94 26.98
CA CYS A 51 10.27 -23.82 25.93
C CYS A 51 10.09 -23.17 24.56
N TYR A 52 8.89 -22.66 24.28
CA TYR A 52 8.52 -22.03 23.02
C TYR A 52 9.35 -20.76 22.74
N ARG A 53 9.60 -19.95 23.78
CA ARG A 53 10.45 -18.76 23.66
C ARG A 53 11.93 -19.10 23.47
N SER A 54 12.38 -20.23 24.01
CA SER A 54 13.78 -20.66 23.93
C SER A 54 14.08 -21.51 22.69
N ASP A 55 13.05 -21.99 22.00
CA ASP A 55 13.18 -22.75 20.76
C ASP A 55 13.65 -21.83 19.62
N PRO A 56 14.80 -22.12 18.98
CA PRO A 56 15.35 -21.27 17.93
C PRO A 56 14.45 -21.13 16.70
N GLU A 57 13.73 -22.20 16.33
CA GLU A 57 12.85 -22.24 15.16
C GLU A 57 11.58 -21.41 15.38
N THR A 58 11.10 -21.37 16.61
CA THR A 58 9.97 -20.54 17.01
C THR A 58 10.39 -19.09 17.23
N SER A 59 11.53 -18.86 17.88
CA SER A 59 11.99 -17.51 18.22
C SER A 59 12.23 -16.63 16.99
N LYS A 60 12.62 -17.21 15.83
CA LYS A 60 12.74 -16.45 14.57
C LYS A 60 11.39 -15.95 14.04
N MET A 61 10.28 -16.62 14.38
CA MET A 61 8.92 -16.26 13.93
C MET A 61 8.27 -15.18 14.80
N LEU A 62 8.71 -15.03 16.07
CA LEU A 62 8.17 -14.05 17.01
C LEU A 62 8.63 -12.61 16.74
N GLY A 63 9.55 -12.43 15.79
CA GLY A 63 10.15 -11.14 15.48
C GLY A 63 11.11 -10.66 16.56
N THR A 64 11.71 -9.49 16.34
CA THR A 64 12.63 -8.86 17.30
C THR A 64 11.94 -7.70 17.99
N ARG A 65 11.98 -7.68 19.32
CA ARG A 65 11.49 -6.54 20.10
C ARG A 65 12.42 -5.34 19.90
N ILE A 66 11.91 -4.30 19.25
CA ILE A 66 12.65 -3.04 19.01
C ILE A 66 12.36 -2.01 20.11
N TRP A 67 11.13 -1.98 20.64
CA TRP A 67 10.68 -1.06 21.69
C TRP A 67 9.59 -1.73 22.55
N PRO A 68 9.50 -1.45 23.87
CA PRO A 68 10.48 -0.71 24.67
C PRO A 68 11.82 -1.48 24.75
N PRO A 69 12.94 -0.83 25.03
CA PRO A 69 14.20 -1.53 25.29
C PRO A 69 14.04 -2.51 26.47
N GLU A 70 14.90 -3.53 26.51
CA GLU A 70 15.02 -4.38 27.70
C GLU A 70 15.58 -3.56 28.86
N GLY A 71 15.00 -3.71 30.05
CA GLY A 71 15.34 -2.94 31.25
C GLY A 71 14.22 -2.03 31.74
N GLU A 72 14.56 -1.08 32.60
CA GLU A 72 13.61 -0.10 33.14
C GLU A 72 13.19 0.90 32.05
N VAL A 73 11.90 0.89 31.72
CA VAL A 73 11.30 1.91 30.86
C VAL A 73 11.00 3.11 31.74
N ASN A 74 11.55 4.28 31.40
CA ASN A 74 11.18 5.53 32.06
C ASN A 74 9.65 5.68 32.00
N LYS A 75 9.01 5.78 33.16
CA LYS A 75 7.57 6.01 33.24
C LYS A 75 7.27 7.36 32.61
N THR A 76 6.72 7.38 31.40
CA THR A 76 6.17 8.57 30.79
C THR A 76 4.91 8.98 31.55
N ASP A 77 4.79 10.26 31.84
CA ASP A 77 3.62 10.81 32.51
C ASP A 77 2.40 10.64 31.59
N ILE A 78 1.54 9.67 31.94
CA ILE A 78 0.36 9.26 31.15
C ILE A 78 -0.56 10.47 30.87
N VAL A 79 -0.55 11.47 31.73
CA VAL A 79 -1.37 12.69 31.63
C VAL A 79 -0.94 13.57 30.44
N ALA A 80 0.29 13.43 29.94
CA ALA A 80 0.82 14.25 28.85
C ALA A 80 0.55 13.72 27.44
N VAL A 81 0.25 12.43 27.31
CA VAL A 81 0.05 11.80 26.01
C VAL A 81 -1.28 12.25 25.41
N GLY A 82 -1.27 12.63 24.13
CA GLY A 82 -2.51 13.00 23.40
C GLY A 82 -3.00 14.44 23.60
N ARG A 83 -2.29 15.29 24.35
CA ARG A 83 -2.63 16.73 24.47
C ARG A 83 -2.50 17.52 23.17
N GLY A 84 -1.86 16.95 22.15
CA GLY A 84 -1.63 17.63 20.87
C GLY A 84 -0.68 18.83 21.01
N ARG A 85 -0.72 19.70 20.01
CA ARG A 85 0.06 20.95 20.02
C ARG A 85 -0.65 21.97 20.94
N PRO A 86 0.07 22.64 21.86
CA PRO A 86 -0.53 23.71 22.65
C PRO A 86 -0.97 24.88 21.75
N GLU A 87 -2.10 25.48 22.09
CA GLU A 87 -2.71 26.61 21.35
C GLU A 87 -1.79 27.84 21.28
N SER A 88 -0.91 28.00 22.27
CA SER A 88 0.04 29.11 22.35
C SER A 88 1.45 28.61 22.66
N CYS A 89 2.45 29.41 22.30
CA CYS A 89 3.86 29.15 22.58
C CYS A 89 4.58 30.44 22.94
N ASN A 90 5.70 30.31 23.66
CA ASN A 90 6.51 31.44 24.10
C ASN A 90 7.55 31.89 23.04
N CYS A 91 7.37 31.48 21.77
CA CYS A 91 8.23 31.95 20.69
C CYS A 91 8.06 33.45 20.48
N SER A 92 9.11 34.15 20.03
CA SER A 92 9.04 35.60 19.74
C SER A 92 7.99 35.96 18.70
N TYR A 93 7.71 35.06 17.75
CA TYR A 93 6.69 35.22 16.71
C TYR A 93 5.83 33.95 16.60
N PRO A 94 4.84 33.77 17.49
CA PRO A 94 3.96 32.60 17.48
C PRO A 94 3.25 32.43 16.14
N GLY A 95 3.18 31.20 15.63
CA GLY A 95 2.50 30.90 14.36
C GLY A 95 3.29 31.27 13.10
N SER A 96 4.47 31.88 13.21
CA SER A 96 5.37 32.08 12.07
C SER A 96 5.91 30.75 11.53
N PHE A 97 6.49 30.78 10.32
CA PHE A 97 7.19 29.63 9.74
C PHE A 97 8.30 29.11 10.68
N PHE A 98 9.13 30.03 11.19
CA PHE A 98 10.22 29.68 12.11
C PHE A 98 9.72 29.11 13.44
N CYS A 99 8.61 29.62 13.98
CA CYS A 99 7.96 29.05 15.16
C CYS A 99 7.51 27.60 14.93
N ARG A 100 6.84 27.32 13.80
CA ARG A 100 6.42 25.95 13.46
C ARG A 100 7.62 25.03 13.28
N GLN A 101 8.63 25.46 12.53
CA GLN A 101 9.85 24.67 12.31
C GLN A 101 10.55 24.34 13.63
N HIS A 102 10.68 25.33 14.51
CA HIS A 102 11.29 25.15 15.83
C HIS A 102 10.55 24.07 16.64
N HIS A 103 9.22 24.14 16.75
CA HIS A 103 8.45 23.15 17.48
C HIS A 103 8.47 21.75 16.85
N ILE A 104 8.50 21.65 15.52
CA ILE A 104 8.65 20.37 14.83
C ILE A 104 9.99 19.74 15.19
N ASN A 105 11.07 20.52 15.15
CA ASN A 105 12.41 20.05 15.51
C ASN A 105 12.47 19.63 16.98
N GLU A 106 11.94 20.45 17.88
CA GLU A 106 11.88 20.16 19.32
C GLU A 106 11.11 18.87 19.60
N ALA A 107 9.92 18.70 19.01
CA ALA A 107 9.12 17.48 19.16
C ALA A 107 9.85 16.24 18.62
N ARG A 108 10.53 16.39 17.48
CA ARG A 108 11.34 15.33 16.87
C ARG A 108 12.53 14.94 17.73
N ASP A 109 13.22 15.90 18.34
CA ASP A 109 14.38 15.65 19.21
C ASP A 109 13.96 14.99 20.52
N ARG A 110 12.80 15.38 21.08
CA ARG A 110 12.18 14.68 22.21
C ARG A 110 11.85 13.23 21.84
N LEU A 111 11.18 13.01 20.71
CA LEU A 111 10.86 11.66 20.23
C LEU A 111 12.11 10.81 20.00
N ARG A 112 13.17 11.38 19.43
CA ARG A 112 14.46 10.69 19.24
C ARG A 112 15.08 10.30 20.58
N SER A 113 15.03 11.19 21.57
CA SER A 113 15.57 10.94 22.91
C SER A 113 14.79 9.85 23.65
N GLU A 114 13.46 9.84 23.51
CA GLU A 114 12.59 8.82 24.08
C GLU A 114 12.84 7.46 23.42
N LEU A 115 12.77 7.38 22.09
CA LEU A 115 12.88 6.10 21.36
C LEU A 115 14.30 5.54 21.25
N GLY A 116 15.32 6.39 21.35
CA GLY A 116 16.72 5.99 21.17
C GLY A 116 16.94 5.30 19.82
N ARG A 117 17.52 4.09 19.83
CA ARG A 117 17.81 3.32 18.61
C ARG A 117 16.56 2.96 17.79
N ALA A 118 15.40 2.83 18.44
CA ALA A 118 14.15 2.54 17.75
C ALA A 118 13.77 3.65 16.75
N PHE A 119 14.19 4.90 17.02
CA PHE A 119 13.95 6.04 16.12
C PHE A 119 14.48 5.77 14.70
N THR A 120 15.70 5.27 14.58
CA THR A 120 16.32 4.97 13.28
C THR A 120 15.85 3.62 12.71
N ILE A 121 15.65 2.60 13.55
CA ILE A 121 15.19 1.29 13.08
C ILE A 121 13.80 1.39 12.44
N TRP A 122 12.91 2.20 13.03
CA TRP A 122 11.60 2.51 12.47
C TRP A 122 11.62 3.62 11.42
N GLN A 123 12.81 4.09 11.04
CA GLN A 123 13.02 5.08 9.99
C GLN A 123 12.37 6.44 10.28
N PHE A 124 12.13 6.81 11.55
CA PHE A 124 11.67 8.16 11.90
C PHE A 124 12.68 9.23 11.46
N ASP A 125 13.96 8.89 11.39
CA ASP A 125 15.01 9.74 10.83
C ASP A 125 14.84 10.01 9.32
N SER A 126 14.13 9.13 8.61
CA SER A 126 13.88 9.15 7.17
C SER A 126 12.39 9.31 6.83
N MET A 127 11.67 10.16 7.57
CA MET A 127 10.27 10.50 7.32
C MET A 127 10.03 12.01 7.27
N GLY A 128 8.96 12.40 6.58
CA GLY A 128 8.53 13.80 6.42
C GLY A 128 9.53 14.67 5.62
N GLU A 129 9.59 15.96 5.95
CA GLU A 129 10.44 16.93 5.24
C GLU A 129 11.94 16.61 5.32
N GLU A 130 12.40 15.83 6.30
CA GLU A 130 13.80 15.38 6.37
C GLU A 130 14.18 14.51 5.17
N VAL A 131 13.25 13.72 4.63
CA VAL A 131 13.47 12.94 3.40
C VAL A 131 13.81 13.86 2.23
N SER A 132 13.18 15.03 2.16
CA SER A 132 13.44 15.98 1.07
C SER A 132 14.88 16.48 1.05
N LYS A 133 15.58 16.50 2.19
CA LYS A 133 16.99 16.91 2.27
C LYS A 133 17.96 15.92 1.63
N LEU A 134 17.54 14.66 1.49
CA LEU A 134 18.30 13.60 0.81
C LEU A 134 18.18 13.68 -0.73
N TRP A 135 17.33 14.59 -1.22
CA TRP A 135 17.04 14.79 -2.64
C TRP A 135 17.49 16.18 -3.07
N ASN A 136 18.29 16.25 -4.12
CA ASN A 136 18.77 17.52 -4.61
C ASN A 136 17.64 18.31 -5.30
N ARG A 137 17.85 19.62 -5.48
CA ARG A 137 16.81 20.52 -6.02
C ARG A 137 16.29 20.07 -7.39
N ASP A 138 17.18 19.59 -8.26
CA ASP A 138 16.80 19.14 -9.60
C ASP A 138 15.93 17.88 -9.56
N GLU A 139 16.24 16.95 -8.66
CA GLU A 139 15.42 15.77 -8.42
C GLU A 139 14.04 16.13 -7.87
N GLN A 140 13.97 17.06 -6.91
CA GLN A 140 12.69 17.54 -6.37
C GLN A 140 11.84 18.23 -7.45
N LEU A 141 12.46 19.04 -8.32
CA LEU A 141 11.78 19.70 -9.44
C LEU A 141 11.26 18.69 -10.46
N LYS A 142 12.03 17.63 -10.77
CA LYS A 142 11.55 16.53 -11.62
C LYS A 142 10.33 15.84 -11.02
N PHE A 143 10.32 15.59 -9.71
CA PHE A 143 9.16 15.00 -9.03
C PHE A 143 7.93 15.93 -9.08
N ASN A 144 8.12 17.24 -8.88
CA ASN A 144 7.04 18.21 -9.01
C ASN A 144 6.48 18.27 -10.45
N ALA A 145 7.30 18.00 -11.48
CA ALA A 145 6.80 17.88 -12.85
C ALA A 145 5.97 16.61 -13.05
N LEU A 146 6.33 15.50 -12.39
CA LEU A 146 5.55 14.27 -12.40
C LEU A 146 4.18 14.41 -11.70
N GLU A 147 4.06 15.32 -10.73
CA GLU A 147 2.78 15.64 -10.07
C GLU A 147 1.66 15.96 -11.07
N GLN A 148 2.01 16.76 -12.08
CA GLN A 148 1.06 17.22 -13.09
C GLN A 148 0.51 16.08 -13.94
N LEU A 149 1.18 14.92 -13.92
CA LEU A 149 0.79 13.74 -14.67
C LEU A 149 -0.06 12.76 -13.86
N ILE A 150 -0.20 12.93 -12.54
CA ILE A 150 -0.97 12.01 -11.68
C ILE A 150 -2.45 11.93 -12.10
N PRO A 151 -3.16 13.05 -12.36
CA PRO A 151 -4.56 12.97 -12.82
C PRO A 151 -4.72 12.43 -14.25
N VAL A 152 -3.61 12.20 -14.96
CA VAL A 152 -3.60 11.91 -16.41
C VAL A 152 -3.09 10.50 -16.70
N MET A 153 -2.28 9.91 -15.82
CA MET A 153 -1.67 8.60 -16.01
C MET A 153 -2.23 7.60 -15.01
N ASP A 154 -2.47 6.38 -15.48
CA ASP A 154 -2.71 5.25 -14.58
C ASP A 154 -1.45 4.95 -13.75
N GLN A 155 -1.63 4.28 -12.61
CA GLN A 155 -0.51 3.99 -11.69
C GLN A 155 0.65 3.26 -12.37
N LYS A 156 0.35 2.29 -13.26
CA LYS A 156 1.39 1.48 -13.91
C LYS A 156 2.26 2.36 -14.81
N THR A 157 1.65 3.22 -15.61
CA THR A 157 2.39 4.18 -16.45
C THR A 157 3.14 5.22 -15.62
N TYR A 158 2.53 5.74 -14.55
CA TYR A 158 3.18 6.69 -13.65
C TYR A 158 4.51 6.15 -13.11
N TRP A 159 4.49 4.95 -12.53
CA TRP A 159 5.69 4.34 -11.95
C TRP A 159 6.73 3.96 -13.00
N ALA A 160 6.32 3.60 -14.22
CA ALA A 160 7.25 3.35 -15.33
C ALA A 160 8.00 4.63 -15.74
N VAL A 161 7.27 5.75 -15.88
CA VAL A 161 7.83 7.07 -16.20
C VAL A 161 8.75 7.55 -15.07
N ALA A 162 8.31 7.47 -13.81
CA ALA A 162 9.11 7.85 -12.65
C ALA A 162 10.44 7.06 -12.60
N SER A 163 10.38 5.74 -12.80
CA SER A 163 11.59 4.89 -12.80
C SER A 163 12.57 5.28 -13.91
N LYS A 164 12.08 5.70 -15.08
CA LYS A 164 12.92 6.16 -16.19
C LYS A 164 13.61 7.50 -15.87
N HIS A 165 12.91 8.44 -15.25
CA HIS A 165 13.46 9.76 -14.91
C HIS A 165 14.45 9.71 -13.73
N PHE A 166 14.32 8.72 -12.86
CA PHE A 166 15.15 8.53 -11.67
C PHE A 166 15.95 7.22 -11.72
N ALA A 167 16.54 6.91 -12.87
CA ALA A 167 17.31 5.68 -13.09
C ALA A 167 18.51 5.48 -12.12
N SER A 168 19.00 6.56 -11.49
CA SER A 168 20.07 6.51 -10.48
C SER A 168 19.57 6.17 -9.07
N LYS A 169 18.26 6.13 -8.84
CA LYS A 169 17.65 5.88 -7.53
C LYS A 169 16.97 4.52 -7.51
N PRO A 170 17.07 3.75 -6.41
CA PRO A 170 16.31 2.52 -6.29
C PRO A 170 14.82 2.84 -6.13
N ARG A 171 13.95 1.92 -6.60
CA ARG A 171 12.48 2.07 -6.53
C ARG A 171 11.98 2.38 -5.11
N ILE A 172 12.63 1.83 -4.08
CA ILE A 172 12.24 2.09 -2.69
C ILE A 172 12.42 3.56 -2.29
N ASP A 173 13.45 4.24 -2.78
CA ASP A 173 13.69 5.64 -2.46
C ASP A 173 12.68 6.55 -3.18
N LEU A 174 12.33 6.19 -4.41
CA LEU A 174 11.24 6.83 -5.17
C LEU A 174 9.91 6.77 -4.40
N ILE A 175 9.54 5.58 -3.93
CA ILE A 175 8.31 5.38 -3.14
C ILE A 175 8.38 6.15 -1.82
N LYS A 176 9.53 6.09 -1.13
CA LYS A 176 9.73 6.85 0.12
C LYS A 176 9.56 8.34 -0.09
N TYR A 177 10.15 8.91 -1.14
CA TYR A 177 9.98 10.33 -1.46
C TYR A 177 8.52 10.66 -1.84
N TYR A 178 7.89 9.80 -2.64
CA TYR A 178 6.49 9.95 -3.03
C TYR A 178 5.58 10.04 -1.80
N LEU A 179 5.65 9.08 -0.89
CA LEU A 179 4.78 9.02 0.28
C LEU A 179 5.13 10.08 1.34
N ASN A 180 6.42 10.26 1.66
CA ASN A 180 6.82 11.12 2.79
C ASN A 180 6.88 12.60 2.47
N VAL A 181 7.11 12.96 1.20
CA VAL A 181 7.35 14.35 0.80
C VAL A 181 6.25 14.81 -0.15
N PHE A 182 6.11 14.10 -1.26
CA PHE A 182 5.26 14.55 -2.35
C PHE A 182 3.77 14.52 -1.97
N LEU A 183 3.26 13.35 -1.56
CA LEU A 183 1.86 13.16 -1.17
C LEU A 183 1.48 14.09 -0.01
N MET A 184 2.34 14.19 1.00
CA MET A 184 2.12 15.08 2.14
C MET A 184 2.04 16.56 1.75
N ARG A 185 2.88 17.02 0.82
CA ARG A 185 2.82 18.40 0.30
C ARG A 185 1.53 18.66 -0.48
N ARG A 186 1.10 17.69 -1.30
CA ARG A 186 -0.15 17.75 -2.06
C ARG A 186 -1.36 17.86 -1.12
N VAL A 187 -1.47 16.96 -0.14
CA VAL A 187 -2.54 16.97 0.87
C VAL A 187 -2.55 18.30 1.62
N LEU A 188 -1.38 18.78 2.08
CA LEU A 188 -1.29 20.06 2.78
C LEU A 188 -1.75 21.25 1.91
N SER A 189 -1.42 21.25 0.62
CA SER A 189 -1.85 22.27 -0.34
C SER A 189 -3.38 22.27 -0.52
N GLN A 190 -3.96 21.08 -0.67
CA GLN A 190 -5.41 20.89 -0.80
C GLN A 190 -6.15 21.31 0.48
N CYS A 191 -5.68 20.88 1.65
CA CYS A 191 -6.26 21.27 2.95
C CYS A 191 -6.26 22.80 3.15
N ARG A 192 -5.22 23.50 2.69
CA ARG A 192 -5.13 24.97 2.77
C ARG A 192 -6.02 25.69 1.76
N SER A 193 -6.40 25.04 0.66
CA SER A 193 -7.18 25.64 -0.42
C SER A 193 -8.70 25.54 -0.22
N SER A 194 -9.16 24.81 0.81
CA SER A 194 -10.53 24.77 1.35
C SER A 194 -11.69 24.65 0.35
N LEU A 195 -11.50 24.09 -0.85
CA LEU A 195 -12.52 24.12 -1.91
C LEU A 195 -12.92 22.76 -2.51
N LEU A 196 -12.30 21.65 -2.09
CA LEU A 196 -12.63 20.34 -2.63
C LEU A 196 -12.79 19.32 -1.52
N GLU A 197 -13.86 18.54 -1.63
CA GLU A 197 -14.05 17.27 -0.93
C GLU A 197 -12.79 16.44 -1.21
N ILE A 198 -11.99 16.17 -0.16
CA ILE A 198 -10.75 15.43 -0.30
C ILE A 198 -11.13 13.97 -0.42
N ASP A 199 -11.25 13.47 -1.65
CA ASP A 199 -11.33 12.04 -1.90
C ASP A 199 -9.90 11.48 -1.92
N SER A 200 -9.50 10.89 -0.79
CA SER A 200 -8.18 10.27 -0.64
C SER A 200 -8.08 8.91 -1.35
N ASP A 201 -9.17 8.43 -1.93
CA ASP A 201 -9.29 7.08 -2.48
C ASP A 201 -9.12 7.07 -4.03
N GLU A 202 -8.93 8.23 -4.67
CA GLU A 202 -8.74 8.35 -6.14
C GLU A 202 -7.49 7.61 -6.68
N ASP A 203 -6.57 7.18 -5.81
CA ASP A 203 -5.40 6.42 -6.25
C ASP A 203 -5.72 4.92 -6.48
N GLU A 204 -6.82 4.35 -5.99
CA GLU A 204 -7.18 2.93 -6.27
C GLU A 204 -8.01 2.80 -7.56
N VAL A 205 -7.33 2.59 -8.68
CA VAL A 205 -8.01 2.12 -9.90
C VAL A 205 -8.35 0.65 -9.69
N GLU A 206 -9.64 0.31 -9.58
CA GLU A 206 -10.09 -1.08 -9.63
C GLU A 206 -9.54 -1.73 -10.90
N GLU A 207 -8.68 -2.75 -10.76
CA GLU A 207 -8.19 -3.50 -11.90
C GLU A 207 -9.39 -4.24 -12.53
N GLU A 208 -9.85 -3.78 -13.69
CA GLU A 208 -10.75 -4.58 -14.53
C GLU A 208 -9.97 -5.85 -14.95
N GLU A 209 -10.30 -6.99 -14.34
CA GLU A 209 -9.77 -8.29 -14.73
C GLU A 209 -10.17 -8.57 -16.19
N ASP A 210 -9.18 -8.63 -17.10
CA ASP A 210 -9.37 -9.00 -18.51
C ASP A 210 -10.04 -10.38 -18.60
N GLU A 211 -11.27 -10.43 -19.15
CA GLU A 211 -11.97 -11.68 -19.48
C GLU A 211 -11.25 -12.38 -20.64
N ASP A 212 -10.51 -13.46 -20.34
CA ASP A 212 -10.03 -14.42 -21.33
C ASP A 212 -11.23 -15.04 -22.10
N GLN A 213 -11.37 -14.70 -23.38
CA GLN A 213 -12.25 -15.42 -24.28
C GLN A 213 -11.65 -16.78 -24.64
N PRO A 214 -12.37 -17.91 -24.49
CA PRO A 214 -11.90 -19.18 -25.02
C PRO A 214 -12.03 -19.17 -26.55
N GLU A 215 -10.90 -19.30 -27.24
CA GLU A 215 -10.85 -19.46 -28.70
C GLU A 215 -11.70 -20.67 -29.12
N GLY A 216 -12.69 -20.38 -29.97
CA GLY A 216 -13.54 -21.36 -30.60
C GLY A 216 -12.73 -22.25 -31.55
N SER A 217 -12.78 -23.55 -31.28
CA SER A 217 -12.40 -24.63 -32.18
C SER A 217 -12.99 -24.44 -33.58
N SER A 218 -12.16 -24.27 -34.60
CA SER A 218 -12.58 -24.48 -36.00
C SER A 218 -11.87 -25.71 -36.57
N PHE A 219 -12.68 -26.75 -36.77
CA PHE A 219 -12.41 -27.91 -37.61
C PHE A 219 -12.15 -27.43 -39.05
N LEU A 220 -11.02 -27.81 -39.64
CA LEU A 220 -10.87 -27.78 -41.10
C LEU A 220 -10.41 -29.15 -41.59
N GLN A 221 -11.33 -29.79 -42.31
CA GLN A 221 -11.17 -31.03 -43.05
C GLN A 221 -10.09 -30.89 -44.13
N ARG A 222 -9.25 -31.92 -44.19
CA ARG A 222 -8.27 -32.19 -45.26
C ARG A 222 -9.03 -32.69 -46.52
N PRO A 223 -8.72 -32.20 -47.73
CA PRO A 223 -9.11 -32.90 -48.96
C PRO A 223 -8.04 -33.93 -49.36
N GLN A 224 -8.48 -35.18 -49.59
CA GLN A 224 -7.96 -36.11 -50.62
C GLN A 224 -8.54 -35.63 -51.98
N ASP A 225 -7.98 -35.77 -53.18
CA ASP A 225 -7.18 -36.79 -53.89
C ASP A 225 -6.33 -36.02 -54.95
N VAL A 226 -5.30 -36.56 -55.63
CA VAL A 226 -5.41 -37.47 -56.79
C VAL A 226 -4.02 -38.03 -57.14
N GLN A 227 -4.04 -39.32 -57.47
CA GLN A 227 -2.98 -40.22 -57.93
C GLN A 227 -2.43 -39.84 -59.32
N ASP A 228 -1.16 -40.15 -59.60
CA ASP A 228 -0.75 -41.24 -60.52
C ASP A 228 0.74 -41.14 -60.83
N VAL A 229 1.47 -42.26 -60.68
CA VAL A 229 2.20 -42.93 -61.79
C VAL A 229 2.42 -44.38 -61.38
N LYS A 230 1.72 -45.29 -62.05
CA LYS A 230 1.99 -46.73 -62.11
C LYS A 230 3.21 -47.04 -63.00
N LYS A 231 4.13 -47.83 -62.44
CA LYS A 231 4.60 -49.17 -62.87
C LYS A 231 4.75 -49.50 -64.38
N ALA A 232 5.95 -49.95 -64.74
CA ALA A 232 6.23 -51.08 -65.63
C ALA A 232 7.45 -51.80 -65.03
N SER A 233 7.55 -53.14 -64.92
CA SER A 233 6.87 -54.24 -65.63
C SER A 233 5.43 -54.57 -65.24
#